data_AF-A0A239FDY8-F1
#
_entry.id   AF-A0A239FDY8-F1
#
_cell.length_a   1.000
_cell.length_b   1.000
_cell.length_c   1.000
_cell.angle_alpha   90.00
_cell.angle_beta   90.00
_cell.angle_gamma   90.00
#
_symmetry.space_group_name_H-M   'P 1'
#
loop_
_entity.id
_entity.type
_entity.pdbx_description
1 polymer ?
#
loop_
_entity_poly.entity_id
_entity_poly.type
_entity_poly.pdbx_seq_one_letter_code
_entity_poly.pdbx_strand_id
1 'polypeptide(L)'
;MLASVDPPEVQLAMDETWHLPFRWVSDPDGTRLARPLAAWDDDASIFRPVVLALAPDGREVFRELSRDFTDRPDDEPVLAALEGLGLPALPDPAPWRPEGVRPEPSERAFTPERFISYFRAIKMNTTALAGRMVDERDRHEVQQETAMATSFLDAFDAWRAEHPPGRQ
;
A
#
# COMPACT_ATOMS: atom_id res chain seq x y z
N MET A 1 3.95 10.00 3.97
CA MET A 1 4.54 9.24 5.10
C MET A 1 3.86 7.90 5.12
N LEU A 2 4.59 6.81 5.38
CA LEU A 2 4.04 5.49 5.61
C LEU A 2 4.10 5.19 7.12
N ALA A 3 3.12 4.47 7.64
CA ALA A 3 3.10 4.05 9.04
C ALA A 3 2.64 2.61 9.14
N SER A 4 3.28 1.83 10.01
CA SER A 4 2.86 0.47 10.31
C SER A 4 3.24 0.09 11.74
N VAL A 5 2.77 -1.08 12.18
CA VAL A 5 3.15 -1.69 13.47
C VAL A 5 4.45 -2.48 13.38
N ASP A 6 5.08 -2.51 12.20
CA ASP A 6 6.37 -3.17 12.05
C ASP A 6 7.44 -2.40 12.82
N PRO A 7 8.38 -3.08 13.49
CA PRO A 7 9.51 -2.43 14.13
C PRO A 7 10.44 -1.79 13.07
N PRO A 8 11.25 -0.78 13.43
CA PRO A 8 12.05 -0.01 12.48
C PRO A 8 12.92 -0.85 11.54
N GLU A 9 13.52 -1.95 12.03
CA GLU A 9 14.35 -2.85 11.24
C GLU A 9 13.58 -3.54 10.11
N VAL A 10 12.31 -3.88 10.31
CA VAL A 10 11.45 -4.48 9.29
C VAL A 10 11.02 -3.45 8.25
N GLN A 11 10.70 -2.22 8.69
CA GLN A 11 10.37 -1.11 7.78
C GLN A 11 11.56 -0.74 6.89
N LEU A 12 12.77 -0.74 7.43
CA LEU A 12 13.98 -0.46 6.67
C LEU A 12 14.37 -1.60 5.74
N ALA A 13 14.14 -2.85 6.15
CA ALA A 13 14.30 -3.99 5.25
C ALA A 13 13.33 -3.90 4.05
N MET A 14 12.10 -3.43 4.27
CA MET A 14 11.13 -3.14 3.20
C MET A 14 11.68 -2.03 2.30
N ASP A 15 12.18 -0.93 2.85
CA ASP A 15 12.78 0.16 2.06
C ASP A 15 14.02 -0.29 1.27
N GLU A 16 14.89 -1.11 1.84
CA GLU A 16 16.07 -1.64 1.14
C GLU A 16 15.66 -2.52 -0.05
N THR A 17 14.56 -3.25 0.08
CA THR A 17 14.07 -4.18 -0.93
C THR A 17 13.24 -3.46 -2.03
N TRP A 18 12.51 -2.40 -1.67
CA TRP A 18 11.53 -1.72 -2.54
C TRP A 18 11.93 -0.30 -2.94
N HIS A 19 12.97 0.27 -2.33
CA HIS A 19 13.51 1.61 -2.58
C HIS A 19 12.45 2.72 -2.54
N LEU A 20 11.65 2.76 -1.47
CA LEU A 20 10.51 3.67 -1.41
C LEU A 20 10.96 5.09 -1.04
N PRO A 21 10.45 6.15 -1.70
CA PRO A 21 10.85 7.54 -1.42
C PRO A 21 10.19 8.12 -0.16
N PHE A 22 9.54 7.28 0.65
CA PHE A 22 8.67 7.73 1.74
C PHE A 22 9.32 7.53 3.10
N ARG A 23 9.14 8.52 3.99
CA ARG A 23 9.48 8.37 5.41
C ARG A 23 8.51 7.39 6.06
N TRP A 24 9.05 6.52 6.91
CA TRP A 24 8.24 5.59 7.70
C TRP A 24 8.14 5.99 9.16
N VAL A 25 7.04 5.58 9.77
CA VAL A 25 6.83 5.65 11.22
C VAL A 25 6.47 4.24 11.72
N SER A 26 7.25 3.77 12.68
CA SER A 26 6.99 2.54 13.42
C SER A 26 6.11 2.85 14.63
N ASP A 27 4.99 2.13 14.75
CA ASP A 27 4.05 2.19 15.86
C ASP A 27 3.70 0.77 16.38
N PRO A 28 4.66 0.00 16.93
CA PRO A 28 4.50 -1.45 17.14
C PRO A 28 3.38 -1.85 18.10
N ASP A 29 3.01 -0.98 19.03
CA ASP A 29 1.91 -1.21 19.99
C ASP A 29 0.62 -0.48 19.60
N GLY A 30 0.63 0.22 18.45
CA GLY A 30 -0.48 1.01 17.95
C GLY A 30 -0.80 2.26 18.79
N THR A 31 -0.06 2.55 19.86
CA THR A 31 -0.47 3.56 20.85
C THR A 31 -0.25 4.98 20.35
N ARG A 32 0.68 5.19 19.41
CA ARG A 32 1.09 6.52 18.98
C ARG A 32 0.31 7.00 17.76
N LEU A 33 -0.14 6.10 16.89
CA LEU A 33 -0.87 6.44 15.67
C LEU A 33 -2.14 5.61 15.51
N ALA A 34 -2.03 4.28 15.46
CA ALA A 34 -3.15 3.44 15.05
C ALA A 34 -4.38 3.61 15.95
N ARG A 35 -4.21 3.58 17.27
CA ARG A 35 -5.29 3.76 18.25
C ARG A 35 -5.83 5.19 18.27
N PRO A 36 -5.01 6.27 18.34
CA PRO A 36 -5.50 7.64 18.19
C PRO A 36 -6.28 7.90 16.90
N LEU A 37 -5.92 7.23 15.81
CA LEU A 37 -6.61 7.32 14.52
C LEU A 37 -7.84 6.41 14.43
N ALA A 38 -8.21 5.67 15.48
CA ALA A 38 -9.27 4.66 15.45
C ALA A 38 -9.09 3.64 14.31
N ALA A 39 -7.85 3.32 14.00
CA ALA A 39 -7.42 2.42 12.94
C ALA A 39 -6.68 1.18 13.50
N TRP A 40 -6.81 0.91 14.79
CA TRP A 40 -6.29 -0.30 15.40
C TRP A 40 -7.34 -1.42 15.29
N ASP A 41 -6.91 -2.61 14.87
CA ASP A 41 -7.69 -3.84 14.96
C ASP A 41 -7.23 -4.63 16.19
N ASP A 42 -8.10 -4.75 17.20
CA ASP A 42 -7.75 -5.48 18.43
C ASP A 42 -7.66 -7.00 18.21
N ASP A 43 -8.46 -7.57 17.31
CA ASP A 43 -8.51 -9.01 17.07
C ASP A 43 -7.27 -9.47 16.30
N ALA A 44 -6.89 -8.73 15.26
CA ALA A 44 -5.71 -9.03 14.46
C ALA A 44 -4.43 -8.39 15.02
N SER A 45 -4.54 -7.46 15.97
CA SER A 45 -3.41 -6.69 16.52
C SER A 45 -2.59 -5.99 15.43
N ILE A 46 -3.28 -5.36 14.48
CA ILE A 46 -2.69 -4.69 13.32
C ILE A 46 -3.19 -3.26 13.17
N PHE A 47 -2.45 -2.48 12.40
CA PHE A 47 -2.90 -1.20 11.87
C PHE A 47 -3.80 -1.46 10.66
N ARG A 48 -5.12 -1.24 10.81
CA ARG A 48 -6.05 -1.21 9.67
C ARG A 48 -5.61 -0.13 8.69
N PRO A 49 -5.53 -0.43 7.39
CA PRO A 49 -5.09 0.56 6.43
C PRO A 49 -5.97 1.82 6.50
N VAL A 50 -5.32 2.97 6.54
CA VAL A 50 -5.99 4.27 6.56
C VAL A 50 -5.21 5.22 5.67
N VAL A 51 -5.93 5.93 4.81
CA VAL A 51 -5.39 7.02 4.00
C VAL A 51 -5.87 8.33 4.61
N LEU A 52 -4.92 9.21 4.93
CA LEU A 52 -5.18 10.54 5.45
C LEU A 52 -4.45 11.55 4.58
N ALA A 53 -5.17 12.58 4.12
CA ALA A 53 -4.55 13.74 3.50
C ALA A 53 -4.77 14.97 4.39
N LEU A 54 -3.69 15.68 4.67
CA LEU A 54 -3.67 16.91 5.44
C LEU A 54 -3.25 18.07 4.54
N ALA A 55 -3.98 19.17 4.58
CA ALA A 55 -3.58 20.42 3.94
C ALA A 55 -2.39 21.06 4.69
N PRO A 56 -1.66 22.03 4.07
CA PRO A 56 -0.52 22.68 4.71
C PRO A 56 -0.83 23.41 6.03
N ASP A 57 -2.10 23.77 6.25
CA ASP A 57 -2.61 24.35 7.50
C ASP A 57 -2.89 23.30 8.59
N GLY A 58 -2.66 22.02 8.31
CA GLY A 58 -2.89 20.89 9.20
C GLY A 58 -4.32 20.35 9.19
N ARG A 59 -5.22 20.91 8.37
CA ARG A 59 -6.60 20.43 8.28
C ARG A 59 -6.68 19.11 7.51
N GLU A 60 -7.46 18.17 8.02
CA GLU A 60 -7.82 16.95 7.30
C GLU A 60 -8.72 17.30 6.10
N VAL A 61 -8.28 16.93 4.90
CA VAL A 61 -9.02 17.16 3.64
C VAL A 61 -9.56 15.87 3.05
N PHE A 62 -9.00 14.73 3.45
CA PHE A 62 -9.45 13.42 3.04
C PHE A 62 -9.13 12.41 4.14
N ARG A 63 -10.06 11.47 4.33
CA ARG A 63 -9.89 10.33 5.20
C ARG A 63 -10.65 9.14 4.68
N GLU A 64 -9.94 8.03 4.56
CA GLU A 64 -10.52 6.74 4.23
C GLU A 64 -9.93 5.67 5.13
N LEU A 65 -10.79 5.09 5.97
CA LEU A 65 -10.43 3.97 6.81
C LEU A 65 -10.94 2.69 6.14
N SER A 66 -10.03 1.77 5.87
CA SER A 66 -10.35 0.49 5.26
C SER A 66 -11.26 -0.36 6.14
N ARG A 67 -12.13 -1.13 5.51
CA ARG A 67 -13.07 -2.07 6.17
C ARG A 67 -12.32 -3.15 6.95
N ASP A 68 -11.24 -3.66 6.37
CA ASP A 68 -10.36 -4.68 6.94
C ASP A 68 -8.92 -4.52 6.40
N PHE A 69 -8.05 -5.49 6.67
CA PHE A 69 -6.64 -5.47 6.26
C PHE A 69 -6.41 -5.84 4.79
N THR A 70 -7.39 -6.49 4.17
CA THR A 70 -7.39 -6.83 2.75
C THR A 70 -7.96 -5.74 1.89
N ASP A 71 -8.72 -4.79 2.45
CA ASP A 71 -9.33 -3.71 1.69
C ASP A 71 -8.31 -2.95 0.83
N ARG A 72 -8.71 -2.67 -0.41
CA ARG A 72 -7.92 -1.97 -1.43
C ARG A 72 -8.82 -0.88 -2.03
N PRO A 73 -8.98 0.26 -1.34
CA PRO A 73 -9.77 1.36 -1.90
C PRO A 73 -9.10 1.91 -3.15
N ASP A 74 -9.94 2.48 -4.03
CA ASP A 74 -9.50 3.23 -5.20
C ASP A 74 -8.70 4.46 -4.75
N ASP A 75 -7.65 4.83 -5.48
CA ASP A 75 -6.81 5.99 -5.14
C ASP A 75 -7.34 7.30 -5.73
N GLU A 76 -8.20 7.24 -6.76
CA GLU A 76 -8.80 8.41 -7.40
C GLU A 76 -9.48 9.39 -6.40
N PRO A 77 -10.25 8.96 -5.38
CA PRO A 77 -10.86 9.88 -4.42
C PRO A 77 -9.85 10.71 -3.63
N VAL A 78 -8.72 10.12 -3.21
CA VAL A 78 -7.69 10.86 -2.48
C VAL A 78 -6.90 11.78 -3.42
N LEU A 79 -6.63 11.33 -4.65
CA LEU A 79 -5.96 12.13 -5.66
C LEU A 79 -6.81 13.37 -6.03
N ALA A 80 -8.10 13.19 -6.30
CA ALA A 80 -9.02 14.28 -6.60
C ALA A 80 -9.13 15.29 -5.43
N ALA A 81 -9.16 14.80 -4.18
CA ALA A 81 -9.17 15.67 -3.00
C ALA A 81 -7.88 16.51 -2.88
N LEU A 82 -6.72 15.93 -3.20
CA LEU A 82 -5.42 16.61 -3.19
C LEU A 82 -5.30 17.62 -4.34
N GLU A 83 -5.69 17.24 -5.55
CA GLU A 83 -5.67 18.10 -6.74
C GLU A 83 -6.60 19.32 -6.56
N GLY A 84 -7.76 19.12 -5.93
CA GLY A 84 -8.70 20.18 -5.60
C GLY A 84 -8.13 21.28 -4.70
N LEU A 85 -7.00 21.05 -4.02
CA LEU A 85 -6.30 22.07 -3.24
C LEU A 85 -5.50 23.05 -4.11
N GLY A 86 -5.20 22.70 -5.36
CA GLY A 86 -4.44 23.56 -6.29
C GLY A 86 -3.04 23.90 -5.80
N LEU A 87 -2.41 22.99 -5.03
CA LEU A 87 -1.08 23.20 -4.47
C LEU A 87 0.01 23.05 -5.55
N PRO A 88 1.09 23.84 -5.49
CA PRO A 88 2.21 23.65 -6.38
C PRO A 88 2.90 22.30 -6.11
N ALA A 89 3.41 21.66 -7.15
CA ALA A 89 4.22 20.46 -7.02
C ALA A 89 5.49 20.74 -6.19
N LEU A 90 5.83 19.82 -5.31
CA LEU A 90 7.08 19.85 -4.54
C LEU A 90 8.14 19.00 -5.23
N PRO A 91 9.44 19.30 -5.03
CA PRO A 91 10.50 18.41 -5.49
C PRO A 91 10.40 17.05 -4.78
N ASP A 92 10.91 16.02 -5.45
CA ASP A 92 10.96 14.68 -4.87
C ASP A 92 11.74 14.69 -3.55
N PRO A 93 11.24 14.00 -2.51
CA PRO A 93 11.96 13.90 -1.25
C PRO A 93 13.25 13.10 -1.43
N ALA A 94 14.27 13.45 -0.65
CA ALA A 94 15.49 12.64 -0.58
C ALA A 94 15.17 11.22 -0.05
N PRO A 95 15.91 10.18 -0.49
CA PRO A 95 15.72 8.82 0.00
C PRO A 95 15.76 8.73 1.53
N TRP A 96 14.84 7.97 2.11
CA TRP A 96 14.75 7.84 3.56
C TRP A 96 15.79 6.83 4.07
N ARG A 97 16.83 7.31 4.76
CA ARG A 97 17.89 6.47 5.33
C ARG A 97 18.28 6.95 6.73
N PRO A 98 17.61 6.47 7.81
CA PRO A 98 17.96 6.85 9.17
C PRO A 98 19.37 6.35 9.54
N GLU A 99 20.12 7.18 10.26
CA GLU A 99 21.46 6.81 10.73
C GLU A 99 21.41 5.73 11.81
N GLY A 100 22.37 4.81 11.78
CA GLY A 100 22.57 3.82 12.85
C GLY A 100 21.60 2.64 12.86
N VAL A 101 20.67 2.56 11.91
CA VAL A 101 19.78 1.42 11.76
C VAL A 101 20.14 0.65 10.50
N ARG A 102 20.47 -0.64 10.65
CA ARG A 102 20.83 -1.50 9.54
C ARG A 102 19.61 -2.31 9.11
N PRO A 103 19.19 -2.23 7.83
CA PRO A 103 18.17 -3.13 7.31
C PRO A 103 18.73 -4.56 7.24
N GLU A 104 17.96 -5.52 7.74
CA GLU A 104 18.28 -6.95 7.61
C GLU A 104 17.00 -7.70 7.20
N PRO A 105 16.68 -7.73 5.89
CA PRO A 105 15.51 -8.45 5.40
C PRO A 105 15.60 -9.94 5.74
N SER A 106 14.52 -10.49 6.31
CA SER A 106 14.43 -11.93 6.52
C SER A 106 14.31 -12.68 5.19
N GLU A 107 14.66 -13.97 5.16
CA GLU A 107 14.45 -14.83 3.97
C GLU A 107 12.98 -14.95 3.53
N ARG A 108 12.05 -14.61 4.44
CA ARG A 108 10.60 -14.59 4.18
C ARG A 108 10.10 -13.24 3.66
N ALA A 109 10.96 -12.22 3.58
CA ALA A 109 10.57 -10.91 3.07
C ALA A 109 9.99 -11.02 1.67
N PHE A 110 8.95 -10.22 1.42
CA PHE A 110 8.30 -10.16 0.12
C PHE A 110 9.15 -9.28 -0.81
N THR A 111 9.61 -9.84 -1.92
CA THR A 111 10.54 -9.17 -2.85
C THR A 111 9.85 -8.76 -4.15
N PRO A 112 10.38 -7.77 -4.89
CA PRO A 112 9.83 -7.33 -6.16
C PRO A 112 9.66 -8.46 -7.17
N GLU A 113 10.58 -9.44 -7.19
CA GLU A 113 10.50 -10.59 -8.10
C GLU A 113 9.28 -11.48 -7.83
N ARG A 114 8.79 -11.51 -6.58
CA ARG A 114 7.60 -12.29 -6.18
C ARG A 114 6.29 -11.55 -6.48
N PHE A 115 6.33 -10.22 -6.65
CA PHE A 115 5.16 -9.35 -6.84
C PHE A 115 4.28 -9.84 -7.99
N ILE A 116 4.88 -10.15 -9.14
CA ILE A 116 4.13 -10.54 -10.34
C ILE A 116 3.43 -11.88 -10.18
N SER A 117 4.12 -12.86 -9.62
CA SER A 117 3.53 -14.17 -9.35
C SER A 117 2.38 -14.07 -8.35
N TYR A 118 2.50 -13.20 -7.35
CA TYR A 118 1.46 -12.93 -6.37
C TYR A 118 0.19 -12.34 -7.01
N PHE A 119 0.29 -11.25 -7.77
CA PHE A 119 -0.89 -10.65 -8.41
C PHE A 119 -1.51 -11.52 -9.50
N ARG A 120 -0.70 -12.31 -10.22
CA ARG A 120 -1.23 -13.33 -11.14
C ARG A 120 -2.06 -14.38 -10.40
N ALA A 121 -1.59 -14.85 -9.24
CA ALA A 121 -2.33 -15.81 -8.43
C ALA A 121 -3.64 -15.22 -7.89
N ILE A 122 -3.63 -13.96 -7.41
CA ILE A 122 -4.85 -13.25 -7.00
C ILE A 122 -5.83 -13.22 -8.17
N LYS A 123 -5.44 -12.63 -9.32
CA LYS A 123 -6.29 -12.49 -10.50
C LYS A 123 -6.92 -13.81 -10.94
N MET A 124 -6.13 -14.88 -11.01
CA MET A 124 -6.64 -16.21 -11.39
C MET A 124 -7.66 -16.75 -10.39
N ASN A 125 -7.35 -16.69 -9.10
CA ASN A 125 -8.21 -17.24 -8.05
C ASN A 125 -9.51 -16.45 -7.91
N THR A 126 -9.44 -15.12 -7.91
CA THR A 126 -10.61 -14.25 -7.76
C THR A 126 -11.53 -14.34 -8.98
N THR A 127 -10.98 -14.42 -10.20
CA THR A 127 -11.77 -14.71 -11.41
C THR A 127 -12.54 -16.03 -11.28
N ALA A 128 -11.87 -17.09 -10.82
CA ALA A 128 -12.48 -18.40 -10.66
C ALA A 128 -13.54 -18.44 -9.54
N LEU A 129 -13.35 -17.66 -8.48
CA LEU A 129 -14.29 -17.54 -7.36
C LEU A 129 -15.52 -16.71 -7.73
N ALA A 130 -15.35 -15.57 -8.42
CA ALA A 130 -16.45 -14.72 -8.85
C ALA A 130 -17.48 -15.48 -9.70
N GLY A 131 -17.02 -16.39 -10.57
CA GLY A 131 -17.89 -17.26 -11.37
C GLY A 131 -18.68 -18.31 -10.58
N ARG A 132 -18.39 -18.49 -9.29
CA ARG A 132 -19.08 -19.42 -8.38
C ARG A 132 -19.89 -18.72 -7.29
N MET A 133 -19.72 -17.40 -7.13
CA MET A 133 -20.43 -16.64 -6.09
C MET A 133 -21.92 -16.60 -6.40
N VAL A 134 -22.74 -16.91 -5.40
CA VAL A 134 -24.21 -16.84 -5.49
C VAL A 134 -24.70 -15.45 -5.09
N ASP A 135 -24.12 -14.89 -4.02
CA ASP A 135 -24.45 -13.55 -3.56
C ASP A 135 -23.82 -12.48 -4.47
N GLU A 136 -24.60 -11.47 -4.85
CA GLU A 136 -24.16 -10.40 -5.75
C GLU A 136 -23.14 -9.48 -5.10
N ARG A 137 -23.25 -9.23 -3.80
CA ARG A 137 -22.31 -8.40 -3.06
C ARG A 137 -20.97 -9.11 -2.96
N ASP A 138 -20.96 -10.39 -2.57
CA ASP A 138 -19.72 -11.17 -2.50
C ASP A 138 -19.06 -11.27 -3.88
N ARG A 139 -19.86 -11.44 -4.94
CA ARG A 139 -19.36 -11.42 -6.32
C ARG A 139 -18.71 -10.08 -6.66
N HIS A 140 -19.34 -8.97 -6.30
CA HIS A 140 -18.80 -7.64 -6.55
C HIS A 140 -17.46 -7.43 -5.83
N GLU A 141 -17.36 -7.81 -4.57
CA GLU A 141 -16.12 -7.70 -3.78
C GLU A 141 -14.97 -8.50 -4.42
N VAL A 142 -15.22 -9.74 -4.86
CA VAL A 142 -14.19 -10.54 -5.57
C VAL A 142 -13.85 -9.97 -6.95
N GLN A 143 -14.79 -9.33 -7.64
CA GLN A 143 -14.54 -8.65 -8.90
C GLN A 143 -13.67 -7.40 -8.72
N GLN A 144 -13.85 -6.65 -7.63
CA GLN A 144 -12.99 -5.52 -7.30
C GLN A 144 -11.53 -5.97 -7.09
N GLU A 145 -11.31 -7.07 -6.35
CA GLU A 145 -9.99 -7.69 -6.21
C GLU A 145 -9.39 -8.12 -7.57
N THR A 146 -10.22 -8.65 -8.47
CA THR A 146 -9.78 -9.02 -9.83
C THR A 146 -9.35 -7.80 -10.65
N ALA A 147 -10.11 -6.70 -10.55
CA ALA A 147 -9.84 -5.45 -11.25
C ALA A 147 -8.53 -4.83 -10.73
N MET A 148 -8.35 -4.78 -9.41
CA MET A 148 -7.13 -4.29 -8.75
C MET A 148 -5.90 -5.10 -9.21
N ALA A 149 -5.95 -6.43 -9.12
CA ALA A 149 -4.83 -7.26 -9.54
C ALA A 149 -4.51 -7.12 -11.04
N THR A 150 -5.53 -6.86 -11.87
CA THR A 150 -5.34 -6.57 -13.29
C THR A 150 -4.66 -5.22 -13.50
N SER A 151 -5.11 -4.17 -12.83
CA SER A 151 -4.51 -2.83 -12.90
C SER A 151 -3.02 -2.85 -12.58
N PHE A 152 -2.61 -3.52 -11.49
CA PHE A 152 -1.19 -3.66 -11.14
C PHE A 152 -0.37 -4.40 -12.20
N LEU A 153 -0.91 -5.48 -12.76
CA LEU A 153 -0.20 -6.25 -13.79
C LEU A 153 -0.06 -5.45 -15.09
N ASP A 154 -1.10 -4.72 -15.49
CA ASP A 154 -1.10 -3.89 -16.69
C ASP A 154 -0.10 -2.72 -16.53
N ALA A 155 -0.08 -2.06 -15.36
CA ALA A 155 0.89 -1.02 -15.03
C ALA A 155 2.33 -1.56 -15.05
N PHE A 156 2.57 -2.76 -14.54
CA PHE A 156 3.88 -3.39 -14.58
C PHE A 156 4.32 -3.75 -16.00
N ASP A 157 3.41 -4.27 -16.83
CA ASP A 157 3.70 -4.59 -18.22
C ASP A 157 4.00 -3.31 -19.03
N ALA A 158 3.29 -2.21 -18.77
CA ALA A 158 3.58 -0.90 -19.34
C ALA A 158 4.97 -0.40 -18.91
N TRP A 159 5.26 -0.43 -17.61
CA TRP A 159 6.57 -0.04 -17.08
C TRP A 159 7.71 -0.87 -17.71
N ARG A 160 7.54 -2.18 -17.86
CA ARG A 160 8.52 -3.06 -18.51
C ARG A 160 8.70 -2.78 -20.00
N ALA A 161 7.65 -2.34 -20.70
CA ALA A 161 7.75 -1.95 -22.10
C ALA A 161 8.60 -0.67 -22.25
N GLU A 162 8.48 0.26 -21.30
CA GLU A 162 9.28 1.49 -21.23
C GLU A 162 10.72 1.24 -20.72
N HIS A 163 10.89 0.24 -19.86
CA HIS A 163 12.16 -0.13 -19.22
C HIS A 163 12.53 -1.59 -19.56
N PRO A 164 12.80 -1.91 -20.85
CA PRO A 164 13.13 -3.27 -21.23
C PRO A 164 14.37 -3.72 -20.45
N PRO A 165 14.37 -4.94 -19.88
CA PRO A 165 15.54 -5.45 -19.17
C PRO A 165 16.73 -5.39 -20.13
N GLY A 166 17.82 -4.74 -19.70
CA GLY A 166 19.05 -4.70 -20.46
C GLY A 166 19.42 -6.11 -20.88
N ARG A 167 19.64 -6.33 -22.19
CA ARG A 167 20.17 -7.60 -22.71
C ARG A 167 21.52 -7.84 -22.02
N GLN A 168 21.52 -8.63 -20.95
CA GLN A 168 22.72 -9.30 -20.45
C GLN A 168 22.94 -10.56 -21.26
#